data_AF-A0A537KME6-F1
#
_entry.id   AF-A0A537KME6-F1
#
_cell.length_a   1.000
_cell.length_b   1.000
_cell.length_c   1.000
_cell.angle_alpha   90.00
_cell.angle_beta   90.00
_cell.angle_gamma   90.00
#
_symmetry.space_group_name_H-M   'P 1'
#
loop_
_entity.id
_entity.type
_entity.pdbx_description
1 polymer ?
#
loop_
_entity_poly.entity_id
_entity_poly.type
_entity_poly.pdbx_seq_one_letter_code
_entity_poly.pdbx_strand_id
1 'polypeptide(L)'
;PDGTPVHAIGDGIVVYSGPAEAGANTIAIRHDRKLNTADGERFVFSVYYHNSKLLAQVGQRVGVGDVIALVGNTGRATNDHLHLEVHVAPATDSSKIVDPNVRYPPYNANPELWIEPLPGTGLLAGQAWDSNGQPVPQARIYGFVKPEPQETPFSFIETYGPRNHVDPVYHEHFAVSDVPAGEYVLGMEIEGRRVSRRIRVAAGKLTWVEFRPDAH
;
A
#
# COMPACT_ATOMS: atom_id res chain seq x y z
N PRO A 1 18.74 2.67 5.13
CA PRO A 1 20.02 3.33 4.79
C PRO A 1 20.44 2.93 3.37
N ASP A 2 21.23 3.75 2.66
CA ASP A 2 21.81 3.33 1.36
C ASP A 2 22.48 1.95 1.46
N GLY A 3 22.31 1.16 0.41
CA GLY A 3 22.84 -0.20 0.34
C GLY A 3 22.01 -1.26 1.07
N THR A 4 20.92 -0.89 1.76
CA THR A 4 20.02 -1.88 2.39
C THR A 4 19.42 -2.78 1.31
N PRO A 5 19.45 -4.12 1.47
CA PRO A 5 18.83 -5.04 0.51
C PRO A 5 17.33 -4.77 0.33
N VAL A 6 16.89 -4.65 -0.92
CA VAL A 6 15.47 -4.62 -1.29
C VAL A 6 15.08 -6.01 -1.74
N HIS A 7 14.08 -6.58 -1.07
CA HIS A 7 13.58 -7.92 -1.32
C HIS A 7 12.28 -7.89 -2.13
N ALA A 8 12.10 -8.85 -3.03
CA ALA A 8 10.83 -9.04 -3.72
C ALA A 8 9.73 -9.45 -2.71
N ILE A 9 8.59 -8.77 -2.74
CA ILE A 9 7.45 -9.06 -1.85
C ILE A 9 6.68 -10.33 -2.24
N GLY A 10 6.98 -10.92 -3.38
CA GLY A 10 6.28 -12.09 -3.90
C GLY A 10 6.90 -12.64 -5.17
N ASP A 11 6.57 -13.90 -5.47
CA ASP A 11 7.03 -14.58 -6.67
C ASP A 11 6.54 -13.89 -7.95
N GLY A 12 7.40 -13.86 -8.97
CA GLY A 12 7.01 -13.31 -10.26
C GLY A 12 8.16 -13.19 -11.26
N ILE A 13 7.93 -12.37 -12.28
CA ILE A 13 8.90 -12.06 -13.34
C ILE A 13 9.15 -10.56 -13.33
N VAL A 14 10.42 -10.16 -13.38
CA VAL A 14 10.81 -8.76 -13.56
C VAL A 14 10.40 -8.30 -14.95
N VAL A 15 9.50 -7.32 -15.01
CA VAL A 15 8.97 -6.74 -16.26
C VAL A 15 9.54 -5.35 -16.56
N TYR A 16 10.27 -4.76 -15.60
CA TYR A 16 10.98 -3.51 -15.75
C TYR A 16 12.21 -3.49 -14.84
N SER A 17 13.34 -2.99 -15.35
CA SER A 17 14.56 -2.73 -14.58
C SER A 17 15.36 -1.63 -15.28
N GLY A 18 15.30 -0.41 -14.75
CA GLY A 18 15.90 0.77 -15.38
C GLY A 18 15.47 2.10 -14.76
N PRO A 19 15.84 3.23 -15.39
CA PRO A 19 15.47 4.57 -14.91
C PRO A 19 14.01 4.95 -15.25
N ALA A 20 13.22 5.27 -14.24
CA ALA A 20 11.84 5.75 -14.35
C ALA A 20 11.75 7.28 -14.13
N GLU A 21 10.69 7.76 -13.45
CA GLU A 21 10.46 9.20 -13.24
C GLU A 21 11.71 9.89 -12.66
N ALA A 22 12.13 10.98 -13.31
CA ALA A 22 13.31 11.77 -12.96
C ALA A 22 14.63 10.97 -12.81
N GLY A 23 14.74 9.79 -13.43
CA GLY A 23 15.93 8.95 -13.34
C GLY A 23 16.01 8.07 -12.09
N ALA A 24 14.90 7.83 -11.41
CA ALA A 24 14.84 6.86 -10.32
C ALA A 24 15.15 5.44 -10.83
N ASN A 25 16.16 4.78 -10.28
CA ASN A 25 16.42 3.38 -10.59
C ASN A 25 15.28 2.53 -10.01
N THR A 26 14.59 1.84 -10.90
CA THR A 26 13.30 1.21 -10.60
C THR A 26 13.26 -0.23 -11.10
N ILE A 27 12.69 -1.12 -10.28
CA ILE A 27 12.30 -2.46 -10.70
C ILE A 27 10.79 -2.59 -10.61
N ALA A 28 10.18 -3.25 -11.60
CA ALA A 28 8.81 -3.74 -11.48
C ALA A 28 8.76 -5.26 -11.68
N ILE A 29 8.02 -5.93 -10.80
CA ILE A 29 7.76 -7.37 -10.86
C ILE A 29 6.29 -7.57 -11.17
N ARG A 30 5.97 -8.37 -12.19
CA ARG A 30 4.63 -8.91 -12.38
C ARG A 30 4.55 -10.23 -11.63
N HIS A 31 3.62 -10.31 -10.68
CA HIS A 31 3.46 -11.47 -9.84
C HIS A 31 2.70 -12.59 -10.55
N ASP A 32 2.99 -13.83 -10.15
CA ASP A 32 2.25 -15.01 -10.62
C ASP A 32 0.80 -14.99 -10.12
N ARG A 33 0.58 -14.37 -8.95
CA ARG A 33 -0.76 -14.15 -8.40
C ARG A 33 -1.53 -13.18 -9.27
N LYS A 34 -2.78 -13.56 -9.53
CA LYS A 34 -3.80 -12.71 -10.15
C LYS A 34 -4.99 -12.55 -9.22
N LEU A 35 -5.77 -11.51 -9.43
CA LEU A 35 -7.05 -11.32 -8.75
C LEU A 35 -8.19 -11.54 -9.73
N ASN A 36 -9.25 -12.19 -9.26
CA ASN A 36 -10.52 -12.24 -9.98
C ASN A 36 -11.44 -11.18 -9.37
N THR A 37 -11.78 -10.17 -10.14
CA THR A 37 -12.69 -9.10 -9.75
C THR A 37 -14.01 -9.25 -10.51
N ALA A 38 -15.05 -8.53 -10.10
CA ALA A 38 -16.37 -8.62 -10.73
C ALA A 38 -16.34 -8.28 -12.24
N ASP A 39 -15.37 -7.47 -12.64
CA ASP A 39 -15.11 -6.97 -13.99
C ASP A 39 -13.89 -7.64 -14.66
N GLY A 40 -13.49 -8.82 -14.19
CA GLY A 40 -12.56 -9.72 -14.86
C GLY A 40 -11.27 -10.04 -14.09
N GLU A 41 -10.34 -10.70 -14.77
CA GLU A 41 -9.02 -11.00 -14.19
C GLU A 41 -8.17 -9.72 -14.09
N ARG A 42 -7.35 -9.61 -13.05
CA ARG A 42 -6.40 -8.53 -12.82
C ARG A 42 -5.01 -9.08 -12.54
N PHE A 43 -4.01 -8.41 -13.10
CA PHE A 43 -2.59 -8.70 -12.88
C PHE A 43 -2.06 -7.83 -11.74
N VAL A 44 -1.24 -8.43 -10.88
CA VAL A 44 -0.64 -7.75 -9.72
C VAL A 44 0.83 -7.44 -10.03
N PHE A 45 1.25 -6.23 -9.69
CA PHE A 45 2.63 -5.79 -9.82
C PHE A 45 3.12 -5.15 -8.53
N SER A 46 4.41 -5.30 -8.25
CA SER A 46 5.13 -4.47 -7.28
C SER A 46 6.18 -3.63 -7.98
N VAL A 47 6.35 -2.39 -7.55
CA VAL A 47 7.32 -1.44 -8.11
C VAL A 47 8.17 -0.84 -6.99
N TYR A 48 9.49 -0.87 -7.17
CA TYR A 48 10.49 -0.51 -6.18
C TYR A 48 11.33 0.63 -6.75
N TYR A 49 11.23 1.82 -6.17
CA TYR A 49 11.89 3.05 -6.67
C TYR A 49 13.10 3.45 -5.82
N HIS A 50 13.79 4.50 -6.29
CA HIS A 50 14.87 5.22 -5.60
C HIS A 50 16.12 4.38 -5.30
N ASN A 51 16.26 3.20 -5.92
CA ASN A 51 17.37 2.30 -5.64
C ASN A 51 18.74 2.90 -6.01
N SER A 52 19.79 2.58 -5.26
CA SER A 52 21.17 2.91 -5.66
C SER A 52 21.69 1.94 -6.71
N LYS A 53 21.23 0.68 -6.67
CA LYS A 53 21.64 -0.37 -7.61
C LYS A 53 20.51 -1.35 -7.91
N LEU A 54 20.36 -1.68 -9.19
CA LEU A 54 19.46 -2.74 -9.65
C LEU A 54 20.27 -4.04 -9.81
N LEU A 55 19.81 -5.13 -9.19
CA LEU A 55 20.46 -6.44 -9.25
C LEU A 55 19.72 -7.41 -10.16
N ALA A 56 18.39 -7.31 -10.21
CA ALA A 56 17.57 -8.13 -11.09
C ALA A 56 17.33 -7.45 -12.46
N GLN A 57 17.24 -8.27 -13.51
CA GLN A 57 17.08 -7.82 -14.90
C GLN A 57 15.73 -8.20 -15.49
N VAL A 58 15.28 -7.48 -16.52
CA VAL A 58 14.03 -7.80 -17.23
C VAL A 58 14.04 -9.24 -17.73
N GLY A 59 12.94 -9.97 -17.51
CA GLY A 59 12.78 -11.38 -17.84
C GLY A 59 13.24 -12.35 -16.75
N GLN A 60 13.95 -11.87 -15.72
CA GLN A 60 14.37 -12.70 -14.59
C GLN A 60 13.16 -13.14 -13.76
N ARG A 61 13.10 -14.43 -13.46
CA ARG A 61 12.20 -15.00 -12.46
C ARG A 61 12.77 -14.73 -11.06
N VAL A 62 11.93 -14.27 -10.15
CA VAL A 62 12.28 -14.03 -8.74
C VAL A 62 11.26 -14.71 -7.82
N GLY A 63 11.72 -15.12 -6.66
CA GLY A 63 10.91 -15.61 -5.56
C GLY A 63 10.75 -14.55 -4.46
N VAL A 64 9.75 -14.74 -3.60
CA VAL A 64 9.58 -13.96 -2.38
C VAL A 64 10.87 -13.99 -1.55
N GLY A 65 11.32 -12.81 -1.11
CA GLY A 65 12.54 -12.67 -0.33
C GLY A 65 13.84 -12.65 -1.15
N ASP A 66 13.80 -12.79 -2.48
CA ASP A 66 14.99 -12.59 -3.31
C ASP A 66 15.44 -11.13 -3.28
N VAL A 67 16.75 -10.88 -3.16
CA VAL A 67 17.31 -9.53 -3.24
C VAL A 67 17.33 -9.07 -4.69
N ILE A 68 16.59 -8.00 -4.99
CA ILE A 68 16.40 -7.49 -6.36
C ILE A 68 17.11 -6.15 -6.62
N ALA A 69 17.36 -5.38 -5.57
CA ALA A 69 17.99 -4.07 -5.63
C ALA A 69 18.61 -3.69 -4.28
N LEU A 70 19.27 -2.54 -4.23
CA LEU A 70 19.75 -1.91 -3.02
C LEU A 70 19.07 -0.54 -2.87
N VAL A 71 18.58 -0.23 -1.66
CA VAL A 71 18.02 1.08 -1.31
C VAL A 71 19.02 2.17 -1.63
N GLY A 72 18.54 3.32 -2.11
CA GLY A 72 19.34 4.51 -2.33
C GLY A 72 18.48 5.76 -2.32
N ASN A 73 18.90 6.77 -3.09
CA ASN A 73 18.27 8.08 -3.17
C ASN A 73 18.26 8.61 -4.63
N THR A 74 17.91 7.75 -5.60
CA THR A 74 17.88 8.14 -7.02
C THR A 74 16.54 8.75 -7.44
N GLY A 75 16.55 9.64 -8.43
CA GLY A 75 15.35 10.34 -8.91
C GLY A 75 14.84 11.39 -7.92
N ARG A 76 13.52 11.43 -7.68
CA ARG A 76 12.88 12.40 -6.76
C ARG A 76 12.81 11.88 -5.33
N ALA A 77 13.96 11.67 -4.70
CA ALA A 77 14.05 11.29 -3.29
C ALA A 77 14.75 12.38 -2.47
N THR A 78 14.34 12.55 -1.22
CA THR A 78 14.90 13.56 -0.29
C THR A 78 15.92 12.97 0.68
N ASN A 79 15.92 11.65 0.86
CA ASN A 79 16.83 10.86 1.68
C ASN A 79 16.84 9.41 1.19
N ASP A 80 17.70 8.57 1.77
CA ASP A 80 17.74 7.15 1.43
C ASP A 80 16.50 6.41 1.94
N HIS A 81 15.65 5.96 1.03
CA HIS A 81 14.45 5.19 1.38
C HIS A 81 14.00 4.29 0.23
N LEU A 82 13.19 3.29 0.57
CA LEU A 82 12.46 2.50 -0.41
C LEU A 82 11.07 3.12 -0.61
N HIS A 83 10.71 3.44 -1.85
CA HIS A 83 9.32 3.71 -2.23
C HIS A 83 8.78 2.47 -2.95
N LEU A 84 7.81 1.82 -2.31
CA LEU A 84 7.17 0.61 -2.80
C LEU A 84 5.73 0.92 -3.21
N GLU A 85 5.37 0.52 -4.42
CA GLU A 85 4.00 0.56 -4.90
C GLU A 85 3.52 -0.84 -5.24
N VAL A 86 2.22 -1.06 -5.07
CA VAL A 86 1.52 -2.22 -5.62
C VAL A 86 0.50 -1.74 -6.62
N HIS A 87 0.38 -2.44 -7.76
CA HIS A 87 -0.56 -2.10 -8.81
C HIS A 87 -1.42 -3.31 -9.18
N VAL A 88 -2.71 -3.07 -9.41
CA VAL A 88 -3.68 -4.07 -9.84
C VAL A 88 -4.30 -3.63 -11.16
N ALA A 89 -3.85 -4.21 -12.27
CA ALA A 89 -4.16 -3.72 -13.61
C ALA A 89 -4.89 -4.76 -14.47
N PRO A 90 -5.73 -4.33 -15.45
CA PRO A 90 -6.43 -5.24 -16.34
C PRO A 90 -5.55 -5.83 -17.46
N ALA A 91 -4.27 -5.44 -17.52
CA ALA A 91 -3.35 -5.85 -18.58
C ALA A 91 -1.93 -6.06 -18.04
N THR A 92 -1.13 -6.79 -18.81
CA THR A 92 0.26 -7.12 -18.47
C THR A 92 1.31 -6.10 -18.91
N ASP A 93 0.90 -5.07 -19.62
CA ASP A 93 1.79 -4.08 -20.23
C ASP A 93 2.45 -3.22 -19.15
N SER A 94 3.77 -3.38 -18.99
CA SER A 94 4.54 -2.68 -17.96
C SER A 94 4.60 -1.17 -18.19
N SER A 95 4.41 -0.68 -19.42
CA SER A 95 4.38 0.76 -19.70
C SER A 95 3.19 1.47 -19.05
N LYS A 96 2.15 0.72 -18.66
CA LYS A 96 1.00 1.25 -17.92
C LYS A 96 1.19 1.24 -16.40
N ILE A 97 2.26 0.57 -15.94
CA ILE A 97 2.61 0.42 -14.53
C ILE A 97 3.76 1.36 -14.19
N VAL A 98 4.81 1.35 -15.02
CA VAL A 98 5.97 2.22 -14.92
C VAL A 98 6.04 3.09 -16.17
N ASP A 99 5.50 4.31 -16.06
CA ASP A 99 5.68 5.37 -17.06
C ASP A 99 6.46 6.52 -16.43
N PRO A 100 7.66 6.88 -16.94
CA PRO A 100 8.47 7.95 -16.39
C PRO A 100 7.81 9.35 -16.48
N ASN A 101 6.71 9.49 -17.23
CA ASN A 101 5.99 10.75 -17.42
C ASN A 101 4.68 10.82 -16.61
N VAL A 102 4.27 9.73 -15.96
CA VAL A 102 3.01 9.68 -15.21
C VAL A 102 3.31 9.67 -13.72
N ARG A 103 3.03 10.79 -13.06
CA ARG A 103 3.25 10.96 -11.62
C ARG A 103 2.23 10.21 -10.75
N TYR A 104 1.02 9.99 -11.27
CA TYR A 104 -0.06 9.30 -10.55
C TYR A 104 -0.55 8.13 -11.40
N PRO A 105 0.05 6.94 -11.25
CA PRO A 105 -0.35 5.80 -12.04
C PRO A 105 -1.81 5.40 -11.74
N PRO A 106 -2.58 4.93 -12.74
CA PRO A 106 -4.02 4.72 -12.60
C PRO A 106 -4.41 3.42 -11.89
N TYR A 107 -3.44 2.57 -11.56
CA TYR A 107 -3.69 1.21 -11.07
C TYR A 107 -3.07 0.93 -9.70
N ASN A 108 -2.55 1.93 -9.00
CA ASN A 108 -1.97 1.73 -7.67
C ASN A 108 -3.05 1.28 -6.66
N ALA A 109 -2.73 0.28 -5.85
CA ALA A 109 -3.49 -0.15 -4.69
C ALA A 109 -2.68 0.13 -3.43
N ASN A 110 -3.32 0.11 -2.26
CA ASN A 110 -2.60 0.33 -1.00
C ASN A 110 -1.68 -0.87 -0.70
N PRO A 111 -0.34 -0.70 -0.68
CA PRO A 111 0.60 -1.80 -0.52
C PRO A 111 0.51 -2.49 0.84
N GLU A 112 -0.06 -1.84 1.85
CA GLU A 112 -0.26 -2.39 3.20
C GLU A 112 -1.08 -3.68 3.19
N LEU A 113 -1.97 -3.87 2.19
CA LEU A 113 -2.80 -5.08 2.04
C LEU A 113 -2.07 -6.24 1.36
N TRP A 114 -0.85 -6.02 0.88
CA TRP A 114 -0.09 -6.95 0.03
C TRP A 114 1.20 -7.45 0.68
N ILE A 115 1.53 -6.92 1.86
CA ILE A 115 2.71 -7.28 2.62
C ILE A 115 2.25 -7.98 3.89
N GLU A 116 2.94 -9.03 4.29
CA GLU A 116 2.67 -9.69 5.56
C GLU A 116 3.02 -8.74 6.72
N PRO A 117 2.10 -8.52 7.68
CA PRO A 117 2.37 -7.65 8.82
C PRO A 117 3.46 -8.26 9.71
N LEU A 118 4.19 -7.42 10.43
CA LEU A 118 5.24 -7.85 11.35
C LEU A 118 4.73 -8.87 12.40
N PRO A 119 5.60 -9.78 12.90
CA PRO A 119 5.22 -10.71 13.95
C PRO A 119 4.58 -10.01 15.16
N GLY A 120 3.40 -10.48 15.57
CA GLY A 120 2.65 -9.91 16.70
C GLY A 120 1.76 -8.70 16.34
N THR A 121 1.76 -8.25 15.08
CA THR A 121 0.90 -7.18 14.57
C THR A 121 -0.13 -7.73 13.58
N GLY A 122 -1.18 -6.95 13.31
CA GLY A 122 -2.21 -7.24 12.31
C GLY A 122 -2.49 -6.04 11.41
N LEU A 123 -3.45 -6.21 10.50
CA LEU A 123 -3.88 -5.17 9.58
C LEU A 123 -5.23 -4.58 10.03
N LEU A 124 -5.40 -3.29 9.78
CA LEU A 124 -6.67 -2.60 9.82
C LEU A 124 -7.01 -2.09 8.44
N ALA A 125 -8.21 -2.39 7.96
CA ALA A 125 -8.77 -1.76 6.78
C ALA A 125 -10.26 -1.52 6.99
N GLY A 126 -10.85 -0.69 6.15
CA GLY A 126 -12.26 -0.40 6.32
C GLY A 126 -12.81 0.66 5.42
N GLN A 127 -14.04 1.03 5.71
CA GLN A 127 -14.79 2.06 4.99
C GLN A 127 -15.32 3.11 5.94
N ALA A 128 -15.37 4.35 5.45
CA ALA A 128 -16.01 5.46 6.12
C ALA A 128 -17.01 6.12 5.17
N TRP A 129 -18.25 6.25 5.62
CA TRP A 129 -19.36 6.77 4.82
C TRP A 129 -19.97 7.99 5.51
N ASP A 130 -20.41 8.97 4.73
CA ASP A 130 -21.22 10.10 5.21
C ASP A 130 -22.71 9.74 5.32
N SER A 131 -23.56 10.71 5.71
CA SER A 131 -25.01 10.49 5.84
C SER A 131 -25.71 10.22 4.50
N ASN A 132 -25.08 10.59 3.38
CA ASN A 132 -25.58 10.36 2.02
C ASN A 132 -25.06 9.05 1.40
N GLY A 133 -24.28 8.27 2.15
CA GLY A 133 -23.67 7.03 1.66
C GLY A 133 -22.50 7.25 0.71
N GLN A 134 -21.85 8.42 0.74
CA GLN A 134 -20.62 8.69 -0.01
C GLN A 134 -19.38 8.41 0.85
N PRO A 135 -18.26 7.97 0.26
CA PRO A 135 -16.99 7.85 0.97
C PRO A 135 -16.57 9.19 1.58
N VAL A 136 -16.14 9.20 2.84
CA VAL A 136 -15.58 10.39 3.48
C VAL A 136 -14.10 10.52 3.09
N PRO A 137 -13.68 11.52 2.30
CA PRO A 137 -12.30 11.62 1.83
C PRO A 137 -11.41 12.37 2.84
N GLN A 138 -10.14 12.00 2.91
CA GLN A 138 -9.10 12.69 3.68
C GLN A 138 -9.43 12.94 5.17
N ALA A 139 -10.23 12.05 5.76
CA ALA A 139 -10.59 12.10 7.17
C ALA A 139 -9.61 11.26 8.00
N ARG A 140 -9.26 11.76 9.18
CA ARG A 140 -8.30 11.10 10.08
C ARG A 140 -8.99 10.18 11.07
N ILE A 141 -8.50 8.95 11.16
CA ILE A 141 -8.88 7.93 12.11
C ILE A 141 -7.77 7.82 13.15
N TYR A 142 -8.10 8.06 14.42
CA TYR A 142 -7.19 8.00 15.56
C TYR A 142 -7.51 6.79 16.46
N GLY A 143 -6.67 6.53 17.45
CA GLY A 143 -6.97 5.57 18.53
C GLY A 143 -6.14 4.29 18.52
N PHE A 144 -5.06 4.27 17.75
CA PHE A 144 -4.05 3.19 17.73
C PHE A 144 -2.64 3.81 17.82
N VAL A 145 -1.64 2.97 18.09
CA VAL A 145 -0.24 3.38 18.18
C VAL A 145 0.59 2.38 17.38
N LYS A 146 1.49 2.87 16.53
CA LYS A 146 2.53 2.06 15.92
C LYS A 146 3.84 2.17 16.71
N PRO A 147 4.48 1.06 17.08
CA PRO A 147 5.76 1.11 17.77
C PRO A 147 6.91 1.56 16.86
N GLU A 148 6.83 1.31 15.55
CA GLU A 148 7.84 1.65 14.55
C GLU A 148 7.20 1.99 13.18
N PRO A 149 7.84 2.84 12.33
CA PRO A 149 8.98 3.70 12.66
C PRO A 149 8.56 4.91 13.51
N GLN A 150 9.44 5.36 14.41
CA GLN A 150 9.19 6.52 15.29
C GLN A 150 9.11 7.87 14.55
N GLU A 151 9.40 7.89 13.25
CA GLU A 151 9.48 9.10 12.42
C GLU A 151 8.10 9.73 12.15
N THR A 152 7.01 8.98 12.35
CA THR A 152 5.62 9.47 12.25
C THR A 152 4.89 9.28 13.60
N PRO A 153 5.20 10.09 14.62
CA PRO A 153 4.60 9.96 15.97
C PRO A 153 3.08 10.20 16.00
N PHE A 154 2.50 10.67 14.89
CA PHE A 154 1.07 10.75 14.70
C PHE A 154 0.55 9.44 14.08
N SER A 155 0.12 8.49 14.91
CA SER A 155 -0.56 7.27 14.46
C SER A 155 -2.03 7.58 14.13
N PHE A 156 -2.26 8.23 12.99
CA PHE A 156 -3.59 8.29 12.37
C PHE A 156 -3.56 7.61 11.00
N ILE A 157 -4.71 7.07 10.61
CA ILE A 157 -4.97 6.63 9.22
C ILE A 157 -5.74 7.76 8.56
N GLU A 158 -5.39 8.13 7.34
CA GLU A 158 -6.18 9.07 6.55
C GLU A 158 -6.98 8.29 5.50
N THR A 159 -8.28 8.57 5.39
CA THR A 159 -9.11 7.98 4.35
C THR A 159 -8.74 8.53 2.98
N TYR A 160 -8.93 7.71 1.95
CA TYR A 160 -8.52 7.96 0.59
C TYR A 160 -9.14 9.24 0.02
N GLY A 161 -8.30 10.06 -0.61
CA GLY A 161 -8.72 11.20 -1.40
C GLY A 161 -9.01 10.81 -2.86
N PRO A 162 -9.33 11.80 -3.72
CA PRO A 162 -9.75 11.55 -5.10
C PRO A 162 -8.66 10.98 -6.03
N ARG A 163 -7.41 10.88 -5.56
CA ARG A 163 -6.27 10.32 -6.31
C ARG A 163 -5.79 8.98 -5.78
N ASN A 164 -6.43 8.48 -4.72
CA ASN A 164 -6.16 7.17 -4.15
C ASN A 164 -7.17 6.20 -4.76
N HIS A 165 -6.73 4.99 -5.11
CA HIS A 165 -7.64 3.95 -5.59
C HIS A 165 -7.85 2.91 -4.51
N VAL A 166 -9.08 2.45 -4.42
CA VAL A 166 -9.47 1.33 -3.56
C VAL A 166 -8.96 0.02 -4.16
N ASP A 167 -8.64 -0.97 -3.33
CA ASP A 167 -8.40 -2.32 -3.85
C ASP A 167 -9.68 -2.85 -4.53
N PRO A 168 -9.58 -3.49 -5.70
CA PRO A 168 -10.76 -3.91 -6.45
C PRO A 168 -11.47 -5.14 -5.87
N VAL A 169 -10.96 -5.73 -4.79
CA VAL A 169 -11.61 -6.79 -4.02
C VAL A 169 -12.14 -6.26 -2.70
N TYR A 170 -11.33 -5.50 -1.95
CA TYR A 170 -11.74 -5.00 -0.63
C TYR A 170 -12.60 -3.75 -0.69
N HIS A 171 -12.42 -2.89 -1.70
CA HIS A 171 -13.08 -1.60 -1.81
C HIS A 171 -12.92 -0.73 -0.54
N GLU A 172 -11.76 -0.81 0.12
CA GLU A 172 -11.48 -0.09 1.35
C GLU A 172 -11.25 1.40 1.08
N HIS A 173 -11.65 2.25 2.02
CA HIS A 173 -11.36 3.68 2.00
C HIS A 173 -10.11 4.03 2.80
N PHE A 174 -9.56 3.05 3.53
CA PHE A 174 -8.34 3.18 4.29
C PHE A 174 -7.77 1.79 4.61
N ALA A 175 -6.45 1.69 4.71
CA ALA A 175 -5.77 0.53 5.27
C ALA A 175 -4.45 0.91 5.92
N VAL A 176 -4.06 0.14 6.93
CA VAL A 176 -2.78 0.26 7.64
C VAL A 176 -2.39 -1.12 8.18
N SER A 177 -1.13 -1.51 8.01
CA SER A 177 -0.56 -2.72 8.62
C SER A 177 0.19 -2.40 9.92
N ASP A 178 0.85 -3.40 10.50
CA ASP A 178 1.73 -3.23 11.66
C ASP A 178 1.09 -2.63 12.91
N VAL A 179 -0.21 -2.88 13.09
CA VAL A 179 -0.92 -2.51 14.30
C VAL A 179 -0.74 -3.62 15.32
N PRO A 180 -0.16 -3.37 16.52
CA PRO A 180 0.01 -4.41 17.52
C PRO A 180 -1.30 -5.13 17.84
N ALA A 181 -1.22 -6.43 18.13
CA ALA A 181 -2.40 -7.17 18.56
C ALA A 181 -2.93 -6.61 19.90
N GLY A 182 -4.23 -6.35 19.99
CA GLY A 182 -4.82 -5.69 21.14
C GLY A 182 -6.24 -5.19 20.92
N GLU A 183 -6.80 -4.61 21.98
CA GLU A 183 -8.11 -3.93 21.96
C GLU A 183 -7.91 -2.43 21.74
N TYR A 184 -8.65 -1.86 20.80
CA TYR A 184 -8.55 -0.44 20.44
C TYR A 184 -9.92 0.22 20.39
N VAL A 185 -9.95 1.53 20.60
CA VAL A 185 -11.12 2.37 20.30
C VAL A 185 -10.69 3.37 19.24
N LEU A 186 -11.07 3.08 18.01
CA LEU A 186 -10.82 3.97 16.89
C LEU A 186 -11.85 5.10 16.87
N GLY A 187 -11.46 6.29 16.45
CA GLY A 187 -12.36 7.43 16.34
C GLY A 187 -12.02 8.33 15.16
N MET A 188 -13.05 8.85 14.51
CA MET A 188 -12.94 9.84 13.44
C MET A 188 -14.06 10.87 13.55
N GLU A 189 -13.94 11.95 12.79
CA GLU A 189 -14.99 12.94 12.61
C GLU A 189 -15.69 12.73 11.27
N ILE A 190 -17.02 12.70 11.28
CA ILE A 190 -17.88 12.65 10.09
C ILE A 190 -18.91 13.78 10.25
N GLU A 191 -18.95 14.72 9.31
CA GLU A 191 -19.92 15.83 9.30
C GLU A 191 -19.95 16.62 10.63
N GLY A 192 -18.78 16.86 11.23
CA GLY A 192 -18.65 17.57 12.51
C GLY A 192 -19.01 16.75 13.75
N ARG A 193 -19.29 15.45 13.60
CA ARG A 193 -19.63 14.54 14.71
C ARG A 193 -18.56 13.47 14.88
N ARG A 194 -18.19 13.19 16.13
CA ARG A 194 -17.24 12.13 16.47
C ARG A 194 -17.94 10.78 16.42
N VAL A 195 -17.43 9.87 15.59
CA VAL A 195 -17.86 8.48 15.50
C VAL A 195 -16.73 7.59 16.03
N SER A 196 -17.03 6.60 16.85
CA SER A 196 -16.02 5.68 17.42
C SER A 196 -16.41 4.21 17.26
N ARG A 197 -15.41 3.34 17.16
CA ARG A 197 -15.56 1.89 17.03
C ARG A 197 -14.58 1.17 17.95
N ARG A 198 -15.07 0.24 18.76
CA ARG A 198 -14.23 -0.69 19.51
C ARG A 198 -13.90 -1.88 18.63
N ILE A 199 -12.64 -2.25 18.58
CA ILE A 199 -12.14 -3.31 17.72
C ILE A 199 -11.08 -4.13 18.45
N ARG A 200 -10.86 -5.35 17.95
CA ARG A 200 -9.75 -6.21 18.37
C ARG A 200 -8.87 -6.53 17.18
N VAL A 201 -7.61 -6.12 17.25
CA VAL A 201 -6.59 -6.51 16.28
C VAL A 201 -5.98 -7.84 16.72
N ALA A 202 -5.93 -8.79 15.80
CA ALA A 202 -5.28 -10.08 15.99
C ALA A 202 -4.04 -10.19 15.10
N ALA A 203 -2.97 -10.78 15.62
CA ALA A 203 -1.73 -10.95 14.90
C ALA A 203 -1.92 -11.74 13.59
N GLY A 204 -1.32 -11.27 12.50
CA GLY A 204 -1.40 -11.87 11.16
C GLY A 204 -2.78 -11.82 10.51
N LYS A 205 -3.74 -11.06 11.07
CA LYS A 205 -5.11 -11.00 10.56
C LYS A 205 -5.51 -9.61 10.11
N LEU A 206 -6.38 -9.57 9.11
CA LEU A 206 -7.12 -8.38 8.73
C LEU A 206 -8.29 -8.17 9.71
N THR A 207 -8.37 -6.97 10.28
CA THR A 207 -9.50 -6.49 11.06
C THR A 207 -10.23 -5.44 10.24
N TRP A 208 -11.50 -5.72 9.90
CA TRP A 208 -12.33 -4.80 9.12
C TRP A 208 -13.12 -3.87 10.02
N VAL A 209 -13.19 -2.59 9.67
CA VAL A 209 -13.91 -1.56 10.44
C VAL A 209 -14.75 -0.70 9.53
N GLU A 210 -15.99 -0.41 9.94
CA GLU A 210 -16.87 0.49 9.21
C GLU A 210 -17.31 1.67 10.08
N PHE A 211 -17.13 2.87 9.54
CA PHE A 211 -17.61 4.12 10.13
C PHE A 211 -18.80 4.64 9.33
N ARG A 212 -19.90 4.88 10.05
CA ARG A 212 -21.09 5.58 9.58
C ARG A 212 -21.59 6.49 10.69
N PRO A 213 -22.26 7.60 10.38
CA PRO A 213 -23.04 8.33 11.36
C PRO A 213 -24.00 7.36 12.08
N ASP A 214 -24.19 7.55 13.37
CA ASP A 214 -25.21 6.78 14.10
C ASP A 214 -26.58 7.11 13.48
N ALA A 215 -27.40 6.08 13.24
CA ALA A 215 -28.76 6.27 12.75
C ALA A 215 -29.55 7.09 13.77
N HIS A 216 -30.20 8.15 13.31
CA HIS A 216 -31.14 8.94 14.10
C HIS A 216 -32.41 8.15 14.41
#